data_AF-A0A0L0ESA4-F1
#
_entry.id   AF-A0A0L0ESA4-F1
#
_cell.length_a   1.000
_cell.length_b   1.000
_cell.length_c   1.000
_cell.angle_alpha   90.00
_cell.angle_beta   90.00
_cell.angle_gamma   90.00
#
_symmetry.space_group_name_H-M   'P 1'
#
loop_
_entity.id
_entity.type
_entity.pdbx_description
1 polymer ?
#
loop_
_entity_poly.entity_id
_entity_poly.type
_entity_poly.pdbx_seq_one_letter_code
_entity_poly.pdbx_strand_id
1 'polypeptide(L)'
;MENFANESQMPLHILQEQSQWHAIRVMRDARLHSTDWLVVKYQEVEGAVPESLRVYRQALRDLPQTYSVPEDVVWPEKPEL
;
A
#
# COMPACT_ATOMS: atom_id res chain seq x y z
N MET A 1 4.80 -27.63 -17.21
CA MET A 1 4.80 -26.20 -16.80
C MET A 1 3.50 -25.63 -17.31
N GLU A 2 2.51 -25.20 -16.55
CA GLU A 2 2.21 -25.17 -15.11
C GLU A 2 0.74 -25.59 -15.02
N ASN A 3 0.40 -26.52 -14.12
CA ASN A 3 -1.01 -26.90 -13.93
C ASN A 3 -1.70 -25.75 -13.18
N PHE A 4 -2.69 -25.15 -13.82
CA PHE A 4 -3.58 -24.15 -13.23
C PHE A 4 -4.17 -24.70 -11.93
N ALA A 5 -3.62 -24.26 -10.79
CA ALA A 5 -4.00 -24.75 -9.48
C ALA A 5 -5.45 -24.35 -9.18
N ASN A 6 -6.32 -25.34 -9.00
CA ASN A 6 -7.57 -25.16 -8.29
C ASN A 6 -7.23 -24.64 -6.88
N GLU A 7 -7.81 -23.51 -6.47
CA GLU A 7 -7.59 -22.91 -5.14
C GLU A 7 -7.79 -23.93 -4.00
N SER A 8 -8.67 -24.91 -4.21
CA SER A 8 -8.96 -26.03 -3.29
C SER A 8 -7.75 -26.95 -3.01
N GLN A 9 -6.70 -26.89 -3.83
CA GLN A 9 -5.50 -27.73 -3.73
C GLN A 9 -4.24 -26.94 -3.33
N MET A 10 -4.36 -25.63 -3.11
CA MET A 10 -3.23 -24.78 -2.71
C MET A 10 -2.81 -25.07 -1.26
N PRO A 11 -1.50 -25.11 -0.95
CA PRO A 11 -1.05 -25.21 0.43
C PRO A 11 -1.57 -24.05 1.27
N LEU A 12 -1.96 -24.32 2.53
CA LEU A 12 -2.52 -23.31 3.43
C LEU A 12 -1.64 -22.06 3.56
N HIS A 13 -0.32 -22.23 3.65
CA HIS A 13 0.61 -21.09 3.79
C HIS A 13 0.60 -20.15 2.58
N ILE A 14 0.39 -20.67 1.35
CA ILE A 14 0.30 -19.84 0.15
C ILE A 14 -0.99 -19.01 0.17
N LEU A 15 -2.11 -19.60 0.58
CA LEU A 15 -3.39 -18.88 0.71
C LEU A 15 -3.32 -17.81 1.80
N GLN A 16 -2.62 -18.09 2.90
CA GLN A 16 -2.37 -17.14 3.97
C GLN A 16 -1.54 -15.96 3.48
N GLU A 17 -0.43 -16.23 2.80
CA GLU A 17 0.45 -15.18 2.25
C GLU A 17 -0.31 -14.28 1.26
N GLN A 18 -1.08 -14.88 0.34
CA GLN A 18 -1.91 -14.11 -0.61
C GLN A 18 -2.95 -13.23 0.10
N SER A 19 -3.56 -13.74 1.16
CA SER A 19 -4.54 -13.01 1.97
C SER A 19 -3.89 -11.85 2.72
N GLN A 20 -2.70 -12.04 3.29
CA GLN A 20 -1.93 -10.98 3.94
C GLN A 20 -1.55 -9.89 2.94
N TRP A 21 -1.05 -10.26 1.76
CA TRP A 21 -0.77 -9.31 0.69
C TRP A 21 -2.01 -8.54 0.20
N HIS A 22 -3.16 -9.22 0.15
CA HIS A 22 -4.43 -8.57 -0.16
C HIS A 22 -4.78 -7.51 0.91
N ALA A 23 -4.68 -7.87 2.19
CA ALA A 23 -4.91 -6.93 3.30
C ALA A 23 -3.97 -5.71 3.22
N ILE A 24 -2.68 -5.92 2.93
CA ILE A 24 -1.71 -4.83 2.76
C ILE A 24 -2.13 -3.90 1.62
N ARG A 25 -2.55 -4.42 0.47
CA ARG A 25 -3.01 -3.58 -0.66
C ARG A 25 -4.25 -2.76 -0.29
N VAL A 26 -5.23 -3.37 0.37
CA VAL A 26 -6.45 -2.67 0.85
C VAL A 26 -6.07 -1.55 1.83
N MET A 27 -5.21 -1.84 2.79
CA MET A 27 -4.75 -0.88 3.79
C MET A 27 -3.90 0.25 3.19
N ARG A 28 -3.10 -0.02 2.15
CA ARG A 28 -2.38 1.00 1.38
C ARG A 28 -3.35 1.94 0.69
N ASP A 29 -4.34 1.39 0.00
CA ASP A 29 -5.33 2.16 -0.76
C ASP A 29 -6.16 3.05 0.16
N ALA A 30 -6.56 2.53 1.34
CA ALA A 30 -7.25 3.32 2.36
C ALA A 30 -6.40 4.51 2.86
N ARG A 31 -5.09 4.30 3.10
CA ARG A 31 -4.19 5.38 3.54
C ARG A 31 -3.96 6.42 2.47
N LEU A 32 -3.77 6.01 1.21
CA LEU A 32 -3.71 6.92 0.06
C LEU A 32 -5.01 7.74 -0.03
N HIS A 33 -6.16 7.07 -0.02
CA HIS A 33 -7.45 7.73 -0.11
C HIS A 33 -7.67 8.78 0.99
N SER A 34 -7.28 8.46 2.24
CA SER A 34 -7.40 9.37 3.38
C SER A 34 -6.62 10.69 3.23
N THR A 35 -5.67 10.75 2.28
CA THR A 35 -4.83 11.92 2.00
C THR A 35 -5.10 12.56 0.65
N ASP A 36 -6.04 12.04 -0.16
CA ASP A 36 -6.35 12.60 -1.48
C ASP A 36 -6.87 14.04 -1.39
N TRP A 37 -7.73 14.33 -0.42
CA TRP A 37 -8.27 15.68 -0.22
C TRP A 37 -7.18 16.70 0.15
N LEU A 38 -6.11 16.27 0.86
CA LEU A 38 -4.99 17.14 1.20
C LEU A 38 -4.20 17.52 -0.06
N VAL A 39 -3.98 16.56 -0.96
CA VAL A 39 -3.32 16.82 -2.25
C VAL A 39 -4.07 17.89 -3.02
N VAL A 40 -5.40 17.76 -3.14
CA VAL A 40 -6.25 18.74 -3.80
C VAL A 40 -6.17 20.10 -3.10
N LYS A 41 -6.36 20.14 -1.78
CA LYS A 41 -6.29 21.38 -0.98
C LYS A 41 -4.99 22.14 -1.21
N TYR A 42 -3.83 21.47 -1.08
CA TYR A 42 -2.53 22.15 -1.20
C TYR A 42 -2.22 22.57 -2.65
N GLN A 43 -2.66 21.80 -3.64
CA GLN A 43 -2.57 22.22 -5.04
C GLN A 43 -3.41 23.47 -5.32
N GLU A 44 -4.60 23.57 -4.74
CA GLU A 44 -5.49 24.72 -4.93
C GLU A 44 -5.04 25.97 -4.15
N VAL A 45 -4.62 25.81 -2.90
CA VAL A 45 -4.32 26.93 -1.99
C VAL A 45 -2.87 27.41 -2.10
N GLU A 46 -1.91 26.48 -2.17
CA GLU A 46 -0.47 26.78 -2.13
C GLU A 46 0.21 26.55 -3.48
N GLY A 47 -0.50 25.99 -4.47
CA GLY A 47 0.04 25.65 -5.79
C GLY A 47 0.95 24.42 -5.82
N ALA A 48 1.27 23.84 -4.66
CA ALA A 48 2.16 22.69 -4.53
C ALA A 48 1.83 21.82 -3.31
N VAL A 49 1.98 20.50 -3.46
CA VAL A 49 1.80 19.54 -2.37
C VAL A 49 3.05 19.53 -1.48
N PRO A 50 2.93 19.58 -0.14
CA PRO A 50 4.06 19.45 0.77
C PRO A 50 4.92 18.22 0.46
N GLU A 51 6.24 18.37 0.51
CA GLU A 51 7.16 17.27 0.19
C GLU A 51 6.98 16.09 1.15
N SER A 52 6.73 16.35 2.43
CA SER A 52 6.43 15.31 3.42
C SER A 52 5.21 14.46 3.04
N LEU A 53 4.16 15.07 2.49
CA LEU A 53 2.98 14.36 1.99
C LEU A 53 3.28 13.57 0.71
N ARG A 54 4.09 14.12 -0.19
CA ARG A 54 4.53 13.42 -1.41
C ARG A 54 5.35 12.18 -1.07
N VAL A 55 6.36 12.31 -0.20
CA VAL A 55 7.21 11.22 0.27
C VAL A 55 6.40 10.14 0.96
N TYR A 56 5.50 10.52 1.87
CA TYR A 56 4.58 9.58 2.54
C TYR A 56 3.75 8.77 1.53
N ARG A 57 3.10 9.45 0.58
CA ARG A 57 2.26 8.80 -0.43
C ARG A 57 3.09 7.92 -1.38
N GLN A 58 4.34 8.29 -1.67
CA GLN A 58 5.23 7.44 -2.46
C GLN A 58 5.62 6.18 -1.71
N ALA A 59 6.06 6.31 -0.45
CA ALA A 59 6.41 5.17 0.39
C ALA A 59 5.25 4.17 0.53
N LEU A 60 4.00 4.64 0.61
CA LEU A 60 2.83 3.76 0.57
C LEU A 60 2.71 2.96 -0.73
N ARG A 61 2.93 3.59 -1.89
CA ARG A 61 2.84 2.91 -3.20
C ARG A 61 3.90 1.82 -3.36
N ASP A 62 5.06 2.04 -2.75
CA ASP A 62 6.21 1.16 -2.86
C ASP A 62 6.08 -0.11 -1.98
N LEU A 63 5.15 -0.15 -1.02
CA LEU A 63 5.03 -1.26 -0.06
C LEU A 63 4.88 -2.65 -0.69
N PRO A 64 4.02 -2.92 -1.69
CA PRO A 64 3.92 -4.27 -2.24
C PRO A 64 5.12 -4.68 -3.10
N GLN A 65 5.99 -3.73 -3.48
CA GLN A 65 7.13 -3.97 -4.38
C GLN A 65 8.46 -4.02 -3.62
N THR A 66 8.53 -3.42 -2.43
CA THR A 66 9.77 -3.31 -1.64
C THR A 66 10.02 -4.52 -0.74
N TYR A 67 8.98 -5.32 -0.47
CA TYR A 67 9.04 -6.43 0.48
C TYR A 67 8.79 -7.77 -0.22
N SER A 68 9.56 -8.79 0.15
CA SER A 68 9.39 -10.15 -0.36
C SER A 68 8.42 -10.99 0.48
N VAL A 69 8.20 -10.61 1.73
CA VAL A 69 7.24 -11.26 2.63
C VAL A 69 6.33 -10.20 3.27
N PRO A 70 5.03 -10.51 3.44
CA PRO A 70 4.06 -9.53 3.94
C PRO A 70 4.26 -9.20 5.43
N GLU A 71 4.84 -10.11 6.20
CA GLU A 71 5.08 -9.94 7.65
C GLU A 71 6.15 -8.88 7.95
N ASP A 72 7.05 -8.62 7.00
CA ASP A 72 8.12 -7.63 7.14
C ASP A 72 7.66 -6.20 6.80
N VAL A 73 6.43 -6.01 6.30
CA VAL A 73 5.96 -4.71 5.84
C VAL A 73 5.93 -3.70 7.00
N VAL A 74 6.77 -2.68 6.88
CA VAL A 74 6.77 -1.50 7.76
C VAL A 74 6.01 -0.36 7.10
N TRP A 75 5.03 0.19 7.80
CA TRP A 75 4.22 1.31 7.32
C TRP A 75 4.94 2.64 7.52
N PRO A 76 4.93 3.56 6.54
CA PRO A 76 5.45 4.90 6.74
C PRO A 76 4.57 5.67 7.74
N GLU A 77 5.19 6.53 8.53
CA GLU A 77 4.50 7.42 9.45
C GLU A 77 3.80 8.55 8.68
N LYS A 78 2.56 8.85 9.06
CA LYS A 78 1.80 9.93 8.43
C LYS A 78 2.39 11.28 8.85
N PRO A 79 2.69 12.20 7.92
CA PRO A 79 3.23 13.50 8.27
C PRO A 79 2.19 14.39 8.95
N GLU A 80 2.67 15.26 9.83
CA GLU A 80 1.93 16.43 10.30
C GLU A 80 2.05 17.53 9.23
N LEU A 81 0.92 18.17 8.87
CA LEU A 81 0.78 19.07 7.71
C LEU A 81 0.05 20.36 8.09
#